data_AF-A0A1H1PYU9-F1
#
_entry.id   AF-A0A1H1PYU9-F1
#
_cell.length_a   1.000
_cell.length_b   1.000
_cell.length_c   1.000
_cell.angle_alpha   90.00
_cell.angle_beta   90.00
_cell.angle_gamma   90.00
#
_symmetry.space_group_name_H-M   'P 1'
#
loop_
_entity.id
_entity.type
_entity.pdbx_description
1 polymer ?
#
loop_
_entity_poly.entity_id
_entity_poly.type
_entity_poly.pdbx_seq_one_letter_code
_entity_poly.pdbx_strand_id
1 'polypeptide(L)' 'MKSIKKGIALVMVALMMSSCATVFGGKVTEYQKRKPLPGEQQREVRVGALIADVILFWPGLIVDFATGAIYKPKK' A
#
# COMPACT_ATOMS: atom_id res chain seq x y z
N MET A 1 28.63 -11.03 -10.86
CA MET A 1 28.44 -9.55 -10.85
C MET A 1 27.19 -9.04 -11.58
N LYS A 2 26.76 -9.60 -12.74
CA LYS A 2 25.55 -9.13 -13.44
C LYS A 2 24.25 -9.25 -12.61
N SER A 3 24.12 -10.30 -11.80
CA SER A 3 22.91 -10.58 -11.00
C SER A 3 22.75 -9.65 -9.79
N ILE A 4 23.86 -9.26 -9.16
CA ILE A 4 23.88 -8.34 -8.02
C ILE A 4 23.47 -6.93 -8.45
N LYS A 5 23.94 -6.48 -9.63
CA LYS A 5 23.55 -5.18 -10.20
C LYS A 5 22.04 -5.09 -10.48
N LYS A 6 21.43 -6.20 -10.91
CA LYS A 6 19.96 -6.30 -11.10
C LYS A 6 19.20 -6.23 -9.77
N GLY A 7 19.70 -6.92 -8.73
CA GLY A 7 19.11 -6.85 -7.39
C GLY A 7 19.18 -5.45 -6.78
N ILE A 8 20.32 -4.77 -6.91
CA ILE A 8 20.49 -3.38 -6.45
C ILE A 8 19.56 -2.44 -7.20
N ALA A 9 19.46 -2.56 -8.54
CA ALA A 9 18.54 -1.74 -9.32
C ALA A 9 17.07 -1.96 -8.91
N LEU A 10 16.67 -3.20 -8.62
CA LEU A 10 15.32 -3.52 -8.16
C LEU A 10 15.03 -2.92 -6.78
N VAL A 11 15.98 -3.00 -5.85
CA VAL A 11 15.87 -2.38 -4.52
C VAL A 11 15.82 -0.86 -4.64
N MET A 12 16.63 -0.27 -5.52
CA MET A 12 16.67 1.17 -5.73
C MET A 12 15.37 1.69 -6.36
N VAL A 13 14.79 0.97 -7.32
CA VAL A 13 13.46 1.26 -7.87
C VAL A 13 12.38 1.09 -6.80
N ALA A 14 12.43 0.04 -5.98
CA ALA A 14 11.49 -0.15 -4.87
C ALA A 14 11.58 0.99 -3.85
N LEU A 15 12.78 1.47 -3.53
CA LEU A 15 13.01 2.59 -2.62
C LEU A 15 12.55 3.94 -3.20
N MET A 16 12.70 4.16 -4.51
CA MET A 16 12.15 5.35 -5.17
C MET A 16 10.61 5.32 -5.19
N MET A 17 10.02 4.13 -5.24
CA MET A 17 8.57 3.93 -5.13
C MET A 17 8.05 3.95 -3.69
N SER A 18 8.90 4.01 -2.65
CA SER A 18 8.46 4.15 -1.26
C SER A 18 7.72 5.46 -0.97
N SER A 19 7.90 6.50 -1.80
CA SER A 19 7.11 7.74 -1.75
C SER A 19 5.84 7.69 -2.62
N CYS A 20 5.71 6.66 -3.47
CA CYS A 20 4.51 6.28 -4.21
C CYS A 20 3.86 5.04 -3.57
N ALA A 21 3.81 5.00 -2.23
CA ALA A 21 3.17 3.92 -1.44
C ALA A 21 1.69 3.69 -1.78
N THR A 22 1.16 4.42 -2.76
CA THR A 22 -0.10 4.16 -3.42
C THR A 22 0.06 4.42 -4.91
N VAL A 23 -0.17 3.44 -5.78
CA VAL A 23 -0.34 3.70 -7.22
C VAL A 23 -1.64 4.51 -7.47
N PHE A 24 -2.59 4.45 -6.51
CA PHE A 24 -3.94 5.03 -6.64
C PHE A 24 -4.42 5.88 -5.45
N GLY A 25 -3.58 6.28 -4.50
CA GLY A 25 -4.06 6.47 -3.12
C GLY A 25 -3.57 7.62 -2.23
N GLY A 26 -2.95 8.70 -2.71
CA GLY A 26 -2.78 9.95 -1.93
C GLY A 26 -2.14 9.81 -0.51
N LYS A 27 -2.29 10.85 0.34
CA LYS A 27 -1.76 10.81 1.71
C LYS A 27 -2.55 9.83 2.60
N VAL A 28 -1.85 8.94 3.29
CA VAL A 28 -2.45 8.02 4.27
C VAL A 28 -2.67 8.74 5.59
N THR A 29 -3.91 8.77 6.06
CA THR A 29 -4.32 9.41 7.32
C THR A 29 -4.06 8.52 8.54
N GLU A 30 -4.00 9.11 9.73
CA GLU A 30 -3.86 8.36 10.99
C GLU A 30 -5.03 7.39 11.23
N TYR A 31 -6.24 7.75 10.77
CA TYR A 31 -7.39 6.85 10.80
C TYR A 31 -7.16 5.56 10.01
N GLN A 32 -6.54 5.67 8.84
CA GLN A 32 -6.26 4.52 7.97
C GLN A 32 -5.18 3.60 8.57
N LYS A 33 -4.15 4.18 9.19
CA LYS A 33 -3.05 3.43 9.83
C LYS A 33 -3.48 2.69 11.10
N ARG A 34 -4.27 3.36 11.95
CA ARG A 34 -4.68 2.83 13.24
C ARG A 34 -5.62 1.63 13.10
N LYS A 35 -5.29 0.52 13.75
CA LYS A 35 -6.20 -0.64 13.85
C LYS A 35 -7.36 -0.31 14.81
N PRO A 36 -8.62 -0.62 14.46
CA PRO A 36 -9.76 -0.40 15.34
C PRO A 36 -9.64 -1.25 16.61
N LEU A 37 -10.00 -0.66 17.74
CA LEU A 37 -10.14 -1.36 19.02
C LEU A 37 -11.46 -2.18 19.04
N PRO A 38 -11.61 -3.15 19.95
CA PRO A 38 -12.88 -3.84 20.14
C PRO A 38 -14.02 -2.84 20.40
N GLY A 39 -15.11 -2.97 19.65
CA GLY A 39 -16.26 -2.05 19.73
C GLY A 39 -16.17 -0.80 18.86
N GLU A 40 -15.01 -0.50 18.25
CA GLU A 40 -14.90 0.58 17.28
C GLU A 40 -15.38 0.19 15.89
N GLN A 41 -15.83 1.18 15.12
CA GLN A 41 -16.21 1.00 13.72
C GLN A 41 -15.00 0.51 12.89
N GLN A 42 -15.23 -0.53 12.09
CA GLN A 42 -14.22 -1.06 11.18
C GLN A 42 -13.94 -0.09 10.03
N ARG A 43 -12.69 -0.09 9.56
CA ARG A 43 -12.27 0.72 8.41
C ARG A 43 -12.80 0.11 7.13
N GLU A 44 -13.42 0.92 6.29
CA GLU A 44 -13.87 0.48 4.97
C GLU A 44 -12.69 0.31 4.01
N VAL A 45 -12.72 -0.74 3.19
CA VAL A 45 -11.72 -1.01 2.16
C VAL A 45 -12.07 -0.26 0.87
N ARG A 46 -11.05 0.27 0.18
CA ARG A 46 -11.14 0.82 -1.17
C ARG A 46 -11.20 -0.34 -2.18
N VAL A 47 -12.40 -0.81 -2.47
CA VAL A 47 -12.61 -1.99 -3.35
C VAL A 47 -11.92 -1.85 -4.71
N GLY A 48 -11.93 -0.65 -5.31
CA GLY A 48 -11.24 -0.42 -6.59
C GLY A 48 -9.72 -0.64 -6.51
N ALA A 49 -9.08 -0.18 -5.42
CA ALA A 49 -7.64 -0.38 -5.20
C ALA A 49 -7.35 -1.87 -4.93
N LEU A 50 -8.18 -2.54 -4.13
CA LEU A 50 -8.08 -3.97 -3.88
C LEU A 50 -8.13 -4.79 -5.17
N ILE A 51 -9.10 -4.51 -6.05
CA ILE A 51 -9.22 -5.20 -7.34
C ILE A 51 -8.00 -4.92 -8.23
N ALA A 52 -7.56 -3.67 -8.30
CA ALA A 52 -6.39 -3.29 -9.09
C ALA A 52 -5.13 -4.02 -8.62
N ASP A 53 -4.87 -4.08 -7.32
CA ASP A 53 -3.69 -4.77 -6.79
C ASP A 53 -3.75 -6.28 -6.99
N VAL A 54 -4.92 -6.90 -6.80
CA VAL A 54 -5.10 -8.35 -7.02
C VAL A 54 -4.93 -8.75 -8.49
N ILE A 55 -5.31 -7.89 -9.43
CA ILE A 55 -5.25 -8.21 -10.86
C ILE A 55 -3.93 -7.76 -11.49
N LEU A 56 -3.41 -6.58 -11.12
CA LEU A 56 -2.30 -5.92 -11.83
C LEU A 56 -0.98 -5.98 -11.06
N PHE A 57 -0.98 -5.98 -9.72
CA PHE A 57 0.25 -5.85 -8.95
C PHE A 57 0.13 -6.37 -7.50
N TRP A 58 0.29 -7.69 -7.34
CA TRP A 58 0.20 -8.36 -6.03
C TRP A 58 1.13 -7.78 -4.93
N PRO A 59 2.37 -7.34 -5.21
CA PRO A 59 3.17 -6.69 -4.18
C PRO A 59 2.54 -5.39 -3.66
N GLY A 60 1.82 -4.66 -4.51
CA GLY A 60 1.05 -3.46 -4.15
C GLY A 60 0.02 -3.77 -3.08
N LEU A 61 -0.71 -4.88 -3.25
CA LEU A 61 -1.70 -5.34 -2.27
C LEU A 61 -1.13 -5.41 -0.85
N ILE A 62 0.03 -6.05 -0.71
CA ILE A 62 0.69 -6.25 0.58
C ILE A 62 1.10 -4.90 1.18
N VAL A 63 1.66 -4.01 0.36
CA VAL A 63 2.09 -2.68 0.78
C VAL A 63 0.90 -1.81 1.19
N ASP A 64 -0.20 -1.87 0.44
CA ASP A 64 -1.42 -1.09 0.70
C ASP A 64 -2.11 -1.53 2.00
N PHE A 65 -2.11 -2.83 2.31
CA PHE A 65 -2.56 -3.34 3.60
C PHE A 65 -1.61 -2.99 4.75
N ALA A 66 -0.30 -3.08 4.53
CA ALA A 66 0.71 -2.79 5.55
C ALA A 66 0.75 -1.30 5.93
N THR A 67 0.59 -0.42 4.96
CA THR A 67 0.55 1.04 5.17
C THR A 67 -0.82 1.53 5.61
N GLY A 68 -1.87 0.74 5.37
CA GLY A 68 -3.27 1.14 5.59
C GLY A 68 -3.84 2.00 4.46
N ALA A 69 -3.10 2.24 3.38
CA ALA A 69 -3.58 2.97 2.21
C ALA A 69 -4.84 2.34 1.57
N ILE A 70 -4.99 1.02 1.73
CA ILE A 70 -6.14 0.26 1.23
C ILE A 70 -7.46 0.70 1.87
N TYR A 71 -7.43 1.35 3.04
CA TYR A 71 -8.63 1.80 3.74
C TYR A 71 -9.11 3.17 3.23
N LYS A 72 -10.40 3.45 3.32
CA LYS A 72 -10.96 4.77 3.00
C LYS A 72 -10.55 5.79 4.08
N PRO A 73 -10.21 7.04 3.69
CA PRO A 73 -9.97 8.10 4.65
C PRO A 73 -11.31 8.50 5.30
N LYS A 74 -11.24 8.99 6.55
CA LYS A 74 -12.41 9.61 7.19
C LYS A 74 -12.63 10.98 6.51
N LYS A 75 -13.86 11.25 6.08
CA LYS A 75 -14.23 12.59 5.59
C LYS A 75 -14.16 13.62 6.71
#